data_AF-A0A2T2TTK2-F1
#
_entry.id   AF-A0A2T2TTK2-F1
#
_cell.length_a   1.000
_cell.length_b   1.000
_cell.length_c   1.000
_cell.angle_alpha   90.00
_cell.angle_beta   90.00
_cell.angle_gamma   90.00
#
_symmetry.space_group_name_H-M   'P 1'
#
loop_
_entity.id
_entity.type
_entity.pdbx_description
1 polymer ?
#
loop_
_entity_poly.entity_id
_entity_poly.type
_entity_poly.pdbx_seq_one_letter_code
_entity_poly.pdbx_strand_id
1 'polypeptide(L)' 'MNRALDVVDRPTRETVQAYRPYATWSDVLHLASASKHACRYLVTYNLSDYNPSDLDIEIAEPGTVVRLVRTKLADL' A
#
# COMPACT_ATOMS: atom_id res chain seq x y z
N MET A 1 14.89 -13.62 -14.78
CA MET A 1 13.75 -14.15 -14.01
C MET A 1 13.49 -13.20 -12.85
N ASN A 2 12.57 -12.24 -13.01
CA ASN A 2 12.12 -11.42 -11.89
C ASN A 2 11.00 -12.18 -11.17
N ARG A 3 11.06 -12.24 -9.84
CA ARG A 3 9.96 -12.79 -9.05
C ARG A 3 8.76 -11.85 -9.16
N ALA A 4 7.56 -12.40 -9.15
CA ALA A 4 6.32 -11.61 -9.12
C ALA A 4 6.03 -11.03 -7.72
N LEU A 5 6.84 -11.39 -6.72
CA LEU A 5 6.67 -11.05 -5.32
C LEU A 5 8.05 -10.77 -4.70
N ASP A 6 8.13 -9.67 -3.98
CA ASP A 6 9.29 -9.28 -3.19
C ASP A 6 8.97 -9.36 -1.70
N VAL A 7 9.83 -10.04 -0.95
CA VAL A 7 9.76 -10.06 0.52
C VAL A 7 10.68 -8.95 1.01
N VAL A 8 10.11 -8.04 1.81
CA VAL A 8 10.82 -6.85 2.29
C VAL A 8 11.00 -6.92 3.81
N ASP A 9 12.04 -6.27 4.29
CA ASP A 9 12.27 -6.13 5.73
C ASP A 9 11.19 -5.27 6.38
N ARG A 10 10.92 -5.55 7.66
CA ARG A 10 10.03 -4.72 8.46
C ARG A 10 10.53 -3.28 8.50
N PRO A 11 9.67 -2.26 8.34
CA PRO A 11 10.09 -0.87 8.48
C PRO A 11 10.63 -0.58 9.89
N THR A 12 11.58 0.35 9.98
CA THR A 12 12.13 0.76 11.27
C THR A 12 11.09 1.51 12.10
N ARG A 13 11.32 1.65 13.41
CA ARG A 13 10.42 2.39 14.29
C ARG A 13 10.27 3.84 13.85
N GLU A 14 11.35 4.47 13.42
CA GLU A 14 11.38 5.86 12.94
C GLU A 14 10.54 5.98 11.67
N THR A 15 10.66 5.00 10.77
CA THR A 15 9.82 4.95 9.55
C THR A 15 8.35 4.86 9.95
N VAL A 16 7.98 3.91 10.81
CA VAL A 16 6.58 3.77 11.27
C VAL A 16 6.07 5.06 11.92
N GLN A 17 6.88 5.74 12.74
CA GLN A 17 6.48 7.00 13.39
C GLN A 17 6.13 8.11 12.39
N ALA A 18 6.88 8.21 11.27
CA ALA A 18 6.60 9.21 10.23
C ALA A 18 5.22 9.03 9.58
N TYR A 19 4.71 7.79 9.53
CA TYR A 19 3.41 7.48 8.91
C TYR A 19 2.23 7.46 9.89
N ARG A 20 2.46 7.68 11.18
CA ARG A 20 1.42 7.64 12.22
C ARG A 20 0.22 8.58 11.97
N PRO A 21 0.40 9.79 11.41
CA PRO A 21 -0.74 10.68 11.14
C PRO A 21 -1.71 10.15 10.07
N TYR A 22 -1.29 9.18 9.26
CA TYR A 22 -2.01 8.73 8.07
C TYR A 22 -2.70 7.38 8.24
N ALA A 23 -2.58 6.72 9.40
CA ALA A 23 -3.27 5.46 9.66
C ALA A 23 -3.48 5.19 11.15
N THR A 24 -4.44 4.30 11.47
CA THR A 24 -4.63 3.78 12.83
C THR A 24 -3.42 2.96 13.27
N TRP A 25 -3.17 2.89 14.58
CA TRP A 25 -1.95 2.29 15.13
C TRP A 25 -1.64 0.86 14.63
N SER A 26 -2.67 0.03 14.42
CA SER A 26 -2.53 -1.34 13.89
C SER A 26 -2.04 -1.38 12.45
N ASP A 27 -2.29 -0.32 11.69
CA ASP A 27 -2.22 -0.29 10.23
C ASP A 27 -1.07 0.59 9.70
N VAL A 28 -0.51 1.46 10.54
CA VAL A 28 0.64 2.32 10.19
C VAL A 28 1.81 1.53 9.61
N LEU A 29 2.06 0.30 10.11
CA LEU A 29 3.18 -0.51 9.63
C LEU A 29 3.02 -0.94 8.16
N HIS A 30 1.78 -1.19 7.72
CA HIS A 30 1.48 -1.57 6.35
C HIS A 30 1.67 -0.37 5.42
N LEU A 31 1.14 0.80 5.81
CA LEU A 31 1.31 2.04 5.07
C LEU A 31 2.78 2.45 4.95
N ALA A 32 3.52 2.42 6.05
CA ALA A 32 4.94 2.74 6.08
C ALA A 32 5.77 1.83 5.17
N SER A 33 5.46 0.54 5.15
CA SER A 33 6.12 -0.42 4.26
C SER A 33 5.82 -0.11 2.79
N ALA A 34 4.54 0.04 2.45
CA ALA A 34 4.12 0.26 1.07
C ALA A 34 4.66 1.59 0.51
N SER A 35 4.64 2.68 1.28
CA SER A 35 5.21 3.96 0.85
C SER A 35 6.74 3.90 0.70
N LYS A 36 7.45 3.23 1.61
CA LYS A 36 8.92 3.07 1.52
C LYS A 36 9.34 2.32 0.25
N HIS A 37 8.52 1.37 -0.19
CA HIS A 37 8.76 0.58 -1.41
C HIS A 37 8.13 1.18 -2.67
N ALA A 38 7.66 2.43 -2.59
CA ALA A 38 7.00 3.14 -3.70
C ALA A 38 5.86 2.32 -4.34
N CYS A 39 5.14 1.57 -3.52
CA CYS A 39 3.97 0.84 -3.98
C CYS A 39 2.88 1.84 -4.35
N ARG A 40 2.39 1.75 -5.59
CA ARG A 40 1.25 2.55 -6.05
C ARG A 40 -0.04 2.25 -5.27
N TYR A 41 -0.20 1.01 -4.79
CA TYR A 41 -1.40 0.55 -4.12
C TYR A 41 -1.07 -0.10 -2.77
N LEU A 42 -1.83 0.25 -1.73
CA LEU A 42 -1.99 -0.57 -0.53
C LEU A 42 -3.36 -1.26 -0.62
N VAL A 43 -3.35 -2.59 -0.72
CA VAL A 43 -4.59 -3.36 -0.94
C VAL A 43 -5.14 -3.89 0.38
N THR A 44 -6.35 -3.48 0.76
CA THR A 44 -6.98 -3.84 2.04
C THR A 44 -8.51 -3.68 2.00
N TYR A 45 -9.21 -4.27 2.97
CA TYR A 45 -10.63 -3.99 3.25
C TYR A 45 -10.83 -2.94 4.35
N ASN A 46 -9.77 -2.56 5.08
CA ASN A 46 -9.83 -1.63 6.20
C ASN A 46 -9.64 -0.18 5.74
N LEU A 47 -10.34 0.28 4.71
CA LEU A 47 -10.05 1.57 4.06
C LEU A 47 -10.15 2.76 5.03
N SER A 48 -11.10 2.72 5.95
CA SER A 48 -11.33 3.76 6.96
C SER A 48 -10.16 3.95 7.93
N ASP A 49 -9.26 2.97 8.01
CA ASP A 49 -8.12 3.02 8.92
C ASP A 49 -6.96 3.82 8.34
N TYR A 50 -7.11 4.38 7.14
CA TYR A 50 -6.09 5.13 6.42
C TYR A 50 -6.60 6.51 5.97
N ASN A 51 -5.72 7.49 5.99
CA ASN A 51 -5.90 8.82 5.41
C ASN A 51 -4.65 9.19 4.60
N PRO A 52 -4.52 8.74 3.34
CA PRO A 52 -3.31 8.91 2.54
C PRO A 52 -3.23 10.27 1.82
N SER A 53 -4.02 11.27 2.22
CA SER A 53 -4.27 12.50 1.41
C SER A 53 -3.03 13.25 0.93
N ASP A 54 -1.89 13.10 1.61
CA ASP A 54 -0.60 13.71 1.25
C ASP A 54 0.48 12.70 0.83
N LEU A 55 0.09 11.47 0.50
CA LEU A 55 0.99 10.38 0.13
C LEU A 55 0.77 9.94 -1.32
N ASP A 56 1.84 9.59 -2.02
CA ASP A 56 1.78 8.99 -3.36
C ASP A 56 1.47 7.49 -3.29
N ILE A 57 0.33 7.15 -2.67
CA ILE A 57 -0.17 5.77 -2.54
C ILE A 57 -1.69 5.76 -2.50
N GLU A 58 -2.29 4.84 -3.25
CA GLU A 58 -3.73 4.62 -3.28
C GLU A 58 -4.12 3.47 -2.36
N ILE A 59 -5.05 3.70 -1.42
CA ILE A 59 -5.64 2.64 -0.60
C ILE A 59 -6.83 2.08 -1.36
N ALA A 60 -6.80 0.79 -1.69
CA ALA A 60 -7.79 0.18 -2.58
C ALA A 60 -8.25 -1.19 -2.10
N GLU A 61 -9.51 -1.52 -2.39
CA GLU A 61 -10.00 -2.88 -2.21
C GLU A 61 -9.37 -3.86 -3.22
N PRO A 62 -9.21 -5.14 -2.85
CA PRO A 62 -8.70 -6.16 -3.76
C PRO A 62 -9.45 -6.22 -5.10
N GLY A 63 -10.78 -6.12 -5.08
CA GLY A 63 -11.61 -6.17 -6.29
C GLY A 63 -11.33 -5.01 -7.25
N THR A 64 -11.00 -3.83 -6.72
CA THR A 64 -10.63 -2.66 -7.52
C THR A 64 -9.29 -2.87 -8.22
N VAL A 65 -8.28 -3.38 -7.51
CA VAL A 65 -6.97 -3.66 -8.13
C VAL A 65 -7.06 -4.79 -9.16
N VAL A 66 -7.79 -5.87 -8.87
CA VAL A 66 -8.01 -6.95 -9.84
C VAL A 66 -8.69 -6.43 -11.11
N ARG A 67 -9.69 -5.56 -10.98
CA ARG A 67 -10.36 -4.95 -12.13
C ARG A 67 -9.40 -4.09 -12.94
N LEU A 68 -8.59 -3.25 -12.29
CA LEU A 68 -7.59 -2.41 -12.97
C LEU A 68 -6.56 -3.24 -13.74
N VAL A 69 -6.04 -4.31 -13.13
CA VAL A 69 -5.10 -5.22 -13.79
C VAL A 69 -5.74 -5.88 -15.01
N ARG A 70 -6.98 -6.38 -14.87
CA ARG A 70 -7.71 -7.00 -15.99
C ARG A 70 -7.96 -6.03 -17.14
N THR A 71 -8.36 -4.79 -16.86
CA THR A 71 -8.53 -3.74 -17.87
C THR A 71 -7.21 -3.49 -18.59
N LYS A 72 -6.12 -3.26 -17.83
CA LYS A 72 -4.81 -2.99 -18.41
C LYS A 72 -4.29 -4.14 -19.27
N LEU A 73 -4.54 -5.39 -18.86
CA LEU A 73 -4.16 -6.57 -19.65
C LEU A 73 -5.01 -6.74 -20.91
N ALA A 74 -6.26 -6.28 -20.91
CA ALA A 74 -7.12 -6.32 -22.10
C ALA A 74 -6.76 -5.24 -23.13
N ASP A 75 -6.12 -4.16 -22.68
CA ASP A 75 -5.64 -3.06 -23.53
C ASP A 75 -4.21 -3.29 -24.08
N LEU A 76 -3.58 -4.43 -23.76
CA LEU A 76 -2.28 -4.87 -24.28
C LEU A 76 -2.45 -5.74 -25.53
#